data_AF-A0A017T0F1-F1
#
_entry.id   AF-A0A017T0F1-F1
#
_cell.length_a   1.000
_cell.length_b   1.000
_cell.length_c   1.000
_cell.angle_alpha   90.00
_cell.angle_beta   90.00
_cell.angle_gamma   90.00
#
_symmetry.space_group_name_H-M   'P 1'
#
loop_
_entity.id
_entity.type
_entity.pdbx_description
1 polymer ?
#
loop_
_entity_poly.entity_id
_entity_poly.type
_entity_poly.pdbx_seq_one_letter_code
_entity_poly.pdbx_strand_id
1 'polypeptide(L)'
;MGGVDVGTTSNKRAMNADLNMVPFIDLLMVTITFLLLTAVWVTNSRLEVNAQVPGQAGCGEACAAETALVLHVHLQEDGFGLTWKQGPTVVSEVKIQKQEVQVGSDSMTAIRYPGLAETIQSEWKRAGAHRDVSDRKVDQAVLHTENGTPFREVVAALDAISSARREMSLPNGNRQLVAAFSTTFASR
;
A
#
# COMPACT_ATOMS: atom_id res chain seq x y z
N MET A 1 16.00 41.48 17.81
CA MET A 1 15.53 41.95 19.13
C MET A 1 14.13 42.51 18.93
N GLY A 2 13.11 41.75 19.33
CA GLY A 2 11.71 42.20 19.30
C GLY A 2 11.26 42.48 20.73
N GLY A 3 11.07 43.75 21.07
CA GLY A 3 10.56 44.17 22.38
C GLY A 3 9.03 44.18 22.36
N VAL A 4 8.42 43.64 23.41
CA VAL A 4 6.97 43.78 23.66
C VAL A 4 6.77 44.88 24.70
N ASP A 5 6.01 45.90 24.34
CA ASP A 5 5.78 47.08 25.18
C ASP A 5 4.45 46.90 25.94
N VAL A 6 4.51 46.70 27.25
CA VAL A 6 3.32 46.59 28.11
C VAL A 6 3.08 47.95 28.77
N GLY A 7 2.13 48.69 28.19
CA GLY A 7 1.82 50.08 28.53
C GLY A 7 1.71 50.38 30.03
N THR A 8 2.22 51.55 30.39
CA THR A 8 2.45 52.01 31.76
C THR A 8 1.17 52.49 32.43
N THR A 9 0.74 51.80 33.49
CA THR A 9 -0.20 52.36 34.48
C THR A 9 0.50 52.49 35.82
N SER A 10 0.79 53.75 36.17
CA SER A 10 1.15 54.30 37.49
C SER A 10 2.09 53.49 38.42
N ASN A 11 3.31 54.03 38.59
CA ASN A 11 4.17 53.87 39.76
C ASN A 11 4.98 52.57 39.97
N LYS A 12 5.21 51.76 38.93
CA LYS A 12 6.23 50.68 38.98
C LYS A 12 7.17 50.76 37.79
N ARG A 13 8.47 50.58 38.05
CA ARG A 13 9.59 50.65 37.09
C ARG A 13 9.25 49.84 35.83
N ALA A 14 9.44 50.42 34.65
CA ALA A 14 9.24 49.72 33.38
C ALA A 14 10.11 48.45 33.35
N MET A 15 9.46 47.28 33.35
CA MET A 15 10.13 45.98 33.24
C MET A 15 10.18 45.60 31.77
N ASN A 16 11.17 46.13 31.05
CA ASN A 16 11.54 45.57 29.76
C ASN A 16 12.03 44.14 29.99
N ALA A 17 11.29 43.16 29.47
CA ALA A 17 11.69 41.76 29.54
C ALA A 17 12.44 41.40 28.25
N ASP A 18 13.77 41.44 28.30
CA ASP A 18 14.61 40.91 27.23
C ASP A 18 14.52 39.38 27.22
N LEU A 19 13.87 38.82 26.19
CA LEU A 19 13.70 37.39 26.04
C LEU A 19 14.98 36.78 25.44
N ASN A 20 15.59 35.83 26.13
CA ASN A 20 16.77 35.11 25.64
C ASN A 20 16.39 34.32 24.38
N MET A 21 16.80 34.81 23.21
CA MET A 21 16.45 34.19 21.92
C MET A 21 17.14 32.84 21.71
N VAL A 22 18.29 32.61 22.33
CA VAL A 22 19.08 31.36 22.19
C VAL A 22 18.28 30.11 22.63
N PRO A 23 17.73 30.03 23.86
CA PRO A 23 16.92 28.88 24.26
C PRO A 23 15.59 28.77 23.50
N PHE A 24 15.03 29.87 23.00
CA PHE A 24 13.81 29.83 22.20
C PHE A 24 14.05 29.24 20.82
N ILE A 25 15.19 29.54 20.19
CA ILE A 25 15.60 28.95 18.92
C ILE A 25 15.87 27.45 19.08
N ASP A 26 16.50 27.04 20.18
CA ASP A 26 16.76 25.63 20.46
C ASP A 26 15.45 24.84 20.60
N LEU A 27 14.47 25.38 21.35
CA LEU A 27 13.13 24.80 21.47
C LEU A 27 12.42 24.67 20.11
N LEU A 28 12.49 25.71 19.27
CA LEU A 28 11.89 25.68 17.93
C LEU A 28 12.59 24.69 17.00
N MET A 29 13.92 24.58 17.05
CA MET A 29 14.67 23.65 16.21
C MET A 29 14.37 22.19 16.57
N VAL A 30 14.29 21.87 17.87
CA VAL A 30 13.93 20.52 18.34
C VAL A 30 12.50 20.14 17.93
N THR A 31 11.55 21.07 18.05
CA THR A 31 10.15 20.81 17.65
C THR A 31 9.98 20.65 16.14
N ILE A 32 10.68 21.45 15.31
CA ILE A 32 10.70 21.27 13.85
C ILE A 32 11.28 19.91 13.47
N THR A 33 12.39 19.50 14.10
CA THR A 33 13.03 18.21 13.85
C THR A 33 12.10 17.04 14.19
N PHE A 34 11.38 17.14 15.32
CA PHE A 34 10.38 16.16 15.72
C PHE A 34 9.21 16.05 14.72
N LEU A 35 8.70 17.19 14.25
CA LEU A 35 7.63 17.21 13.24
C LEU A 35 8.08 16.62 11.89
N LEU A 36 9.32 16.86 11.47
CA LEU A 36 9.86 16.30 10.23
C LEU A 36 10.08 14.78 10.32
N LEU A 37 10.61 14.29 11.45
CA LEU A 37 10.74 12.85 11.69
C LEU A 37 9.38 12.16 11.63
N THR A 38 8.40 12.65 12.39
CA THR A 38 7.06 12.05 12.43
C THR A 38 6.32 12.16 11.10
N ALA A 39 6.49 13.23 10.33
CA ALA A 39 5.91 13.36 8.99
C ALA A 39 6.43 12.29 8.01
N VAL A 40 7.73 11.96 8.06
CA VAL A 40 8.33 10.91 7.22
C VAL A 40 7.78 9.53 7.57
N TRP A 41 7.55 9.25 8.85
CA TRP A 41 6.93 7.99 9.27
C TRP A 41 5.47 7.86 8.83
N VAL A 42 4.72 8.97 8.78
CA VAL A 42 3.33 8.97 8.29
C VAL A 42 3.23 8.68 6.79
N THR A 43 4.17 9.14 5.97
CA THR A 43 4.15 8.85 4.52
C THR A 43 4.52 7.41 4.18
N ASN A 44 5.40 6.77 4.97
CA ASN A 44 5.75 5.35 4.76
C ASN A 44 4.63 4.37 5.22
N SER A 45 3.65 4.85 5.99
CA SER A 45 2.53 4.04 6.49
C SER A 45 1.37 3.90 5.47
N ARG A 46 1.46 4.53 4.29
CA ARG A 46 0.40 4.48 3.26
C ARG A 46 0.51 3.25 2.37
N LEU A 47 0.62 2.07 2.96
CA LEU A 47 0.04 0.89 2.31
C LEU A 47 -1.47 1.11 2.34
N GLU A 48 -2.11 1.20 1.18
CA GLU A 48 -3.58 1.21 1.09
C GLU A 48 -4.12 -0.15 1.56
N VAL A 49 -4.21 -0.34 2.87
CA VAL A 49 -4.96 -1.42 3.50
C VAL A 49 -6.42 -1.01 3.47
N ASN A 50 -6.99 -0.98 2.27
CA ASN A 50 -8.42 -0.84 2.11
C ASN A 50 -9.01 -2.22 2.42
N ALA A 51 -9.51 -2.42 3.63
CA ALA A 51 -10.43 -3.51 3.88
C ALA A 51 -11.63 -3.23 2.97
N GLN A 52 -11.81 -4.05 1.92
CA GLN A 52 -12.95 -3.94 1.03
C GLN A 52 -14.21 -4.30 1.83
N VAL A 53 -14.70 -3.35 2.64
CA VAL A 53 -15.95 -3.45 3.36
C VAL A 53 -17.03 -3.30 2.29
N PRO A 54 -17.92 -4.28 2.13
CA PRO A 54 -19.07 -4.11 1.27
C PRO A 54 -19.91 -2.95 1.83
N GLY A 55 -19.87 -1.80 1.15
CA GLY A 55 -20.71 -0.63 1.44
C GLY A 55 -19.93 0.64 1.80
N GLN A 56 -19.38 1.32 0.80
CA GLN A 56 -19.19 2.76 0.91
C GLN A 56 -20.57 3.41 0.73
N ALA A 57 -21.18 3.86 1.83
CA ALA A 57 -22.37 4.69 1.80
C ALA A 57 -21.99 6.05 1.20
N GLY A 58 -22.33 6.26 -0.08
CA GLY A 58 -22.05 7.52 -0.77
C GLY A 58 -22.34 7.52 -2.27
N CYS A 59 -22.44 6.35 -2.91
CA CYS A 59 -22.79 6.28 -4.32
C CYS A 59 -24.26 5.83 -4.46
N GLY A 60 -25.10 6.74 -4.96
CA GLY A 60 -26.48 6.40 -5.37
C GLY A 60 -26.50 5.43 -6.55
N GLU A 61 -27.68 5.22 -7.13
CA GLU A 61 -28.03 4.23 -8.19
C GLU A 61 -27.18 4.26 -9.48
N ALA A 62 -26.17 5.14 -9.59
CA ALA A 62 -25.19 5.14 -10.67
C ALA A 62 -23.98 4.23 -10.43
N CYS A 63 -23.78 3.69 -9.23
CA CYS A 63 -22.87 2.57 -9.01
C CYS A 63 -23.62 1.27 -9.30
N ALA A 64 -23.88 0.99 -10.58
CA ALA A 64 -23.84 -0.39 -11.01
C ALA A 64 -22.43 -0.87 -10.69
N ALA A 65 -22.25 -1.55 -9.56
CA ALA A 65 -21.06 -2.32 -9.31
C ALA A 65 -21.06 -3.41 -10.38
N GLU A 66 -20.54 -3.08 -11.57
CA GLU A 66 -20.01 -4.06 -12.49
C GLU A 66 -19.17 -4.94 -11.60
N THR A 67 -19.68 -6.15 -11.39
CA THR A 67 -19.12 -7.07 -10.44
C THR A 67 -17.83 -7.52 -11.10
N ALA A 68 -16.77 -6.75 -10.86
CA ALA A 68 -15.49 -6.94 -11.50
C ALA A 68 -14.90 -8.26 -11.01
N LEU A 69 -14.16 -8.92 -11.89
CA LEU A 69 -13.48 -10.14 -11.52
C LEU A 69 -12.29 -9.79 -10.62
N VAL A 70 -12.27 -10.32 -9.40
CA VAL A 70 -11.24 -10.07 -8.39
C VAL A 70 -10.50 -11.35 -8.10
N LEU A 71 -9.16 -11.30 -8.13
CA LEU A 71 -8.32 -12.44 -7.78
C LEU A 71 -8.07 -12.46 -6.28
N HIS A 72 -8.59 -13.46 -5.59
CA HIS A 72 -8.26 -13.71 -4.19
C HIS A 72 -7.08 -14.68 -4.11
N VAL A 73 -6.02 -14.28 -3.41
CA VAL A 73 -4.84 -15.12 -3.16
C VAL A 73 -4.84 -15.45 -1.67
N HIS A 74 -5.01 -16.71 -1.33
CA HIS A 74 -4.97 -17.22 0.04
C HIS A 74 -3.60 -17.82 0.33
N LEU A 75 -2.92 -17.26 1.32
CA LEU A 75 -1.67 -17.78 1.85
C LEU A 75 -1.99 -18.76 2.97
N GLN A 76 -1.65 -20.03 2.78
CA GLN A 76 -1.85 -21.12 3.75
C GLN A 76 -0.48 -21.71 4.14
N GLU A 77 -0.45 -22.50 5.21
CA GLU A 77 0.79 -23.15 5.67
C GLU A 77 1.40 -24.06 4.59
N ASP A 78 0.56 -24.91 3.97
CA ASP A 78 0.98 -25.92 3.00
C ASP A 78 1.05 -25.42 1.55
N GLY A 79 0.47 -24.25 1.25
CA GLY A 79 0.35 -23.80 -0.14
C GLY A 79 -0.39 -22.49 -0.35
N PHE A 80 -0.79 -22.27 -1.60
CA PHE A 80 -1.51 -21.09 -2.05
C PHE A 80 -2.84 -21.49 -2.70
N GLY A 81 -3.91 -20.80 -2.34
CA GLY A 81 -5.21 -20.90 -3.00
C GLY A 81 -5.52 -19.65 -3.80
N LEU A 82 -5.58 -19.76 -5.12
CA LEU A 82 -5.97 -18.67 -6.01
C LEU A 82 -7.44 -18.84 -6.38
N THR A 83 -8.27 -17.85 -6.11
CA THR A 83 -9.71 -17.90 -6.37
C THR A 83 -10.14 -16.64 -7.09
N TRP A 84 -10.59 -16.78 -8.34
CA TRP A 84 -11.27 -15.68 -9.02
C TRP A 84 -12.70 -15.59 -8.54
N LYS A 85 -13.11 -14.40 -8.11
CA LYS A 85 -14.48 -14.13 -7.67
C LYS A 85 -15.10 -13.03 -8.49
N GLN A 86 -16.37 -13.21 -8.80
CA GLN A 86 -17.24 -12.18 -9.33
C GLN A 86 -18.33 -11.93 -8.28
N GLY A 87 -18.06 -11.00 -7.37
CA GLY A 87 -18.96 -10.70 -6.25
C GLY A 87 -19.02 -11.88 -5.29
N PRO A 88 -20.20 -12.47 -5.01
CA PRO A 88 -20.31 -13.64 -4.15
C PRO A 88 -19.91 -14.95 -4.85
N THR A 89 -19.78 -14.96 -6.18
CA THR A 89 -19.61 -16.19 -6.97
C THR A 89 -18.14 -16.50 -7.18
N VAL A 90 -17.72 -17.73 -6.88
CA VAL A 90 -16.41 -18.26 -7.25
C VAL A 90 -16.46 -18.70 -8.71
N VAL A 91 -15.61 -18.08 -9.55
CA VAL A 91 -15.54 -18.36 -10.98
C VAL A 91 -14.52 -19.45 -11.28
N SER A 92 -13.37 -19.43 -10.59
CA SER A 92 -12.37 -20.48 -10.68
C SER A 92 -11.49 -20.53 -9.45
N GLU A 93 -10.99 -21.72 -9.13
CA GLU A 93 -10.06 -21.96 -8.02
C GLU A 93 -8.88 -22.80 -8.50
N VAL A 94 -7.68 -22.43 -8.09
CA VAL A 94 -6.43 -23.16 -8.35
C VAL A 94 -5.65 -23.25 -7.06
N LYS A 95 -5.18 -24.45 -6.71
CA LYS A 95 -4.33 -24.69 -5.54
C LYS A 95 -2.91 -25.01 -5.99
N ILE A 96 -1.94 -24.38 -5.35
CA ILE A 96 -0.52 -24.50 -5.69
C ILE A 96 0.21 -24.91 -4.42
N GLN A 97 1.12 -25.88 -4.55
CA GLN A 97 1.99 -26.27 -3.43
C GLN A 97 3.06 -25.22 -3.19
N LYS A 98 3.45 -25.02 -1.93
CA LYS A 98 4.47 -24.04 -1.58
C LYS A 98 5.84 -24.48 -2.08
N GLN A 99 6.38 -23.78 -3.08
CA GLN A 99 7.74 -23.97 -3.56
C GLN A 99 8.54 -22.69 -3.32
N GLU A 100 9.30 -22.67 -2.23
CA GLU A 100 10.14 -21.53 -1.87
C GLU A 100 11.54 -21.63 -2.48
N VAL A 101 12.03 -20.51 -2.98
CA VAL A 101 13.42 -20.34 -3.42
C VAL A 101 14.01 -19.19 -2.62
N GLN A 102 15.10 -19.47 -1.91
CA GLN A 102 15.86 -18.43 -1.21
C GLN A 102 16.82 -17.77 -2.19
N VAL A 103 16.73 -16.45 -2.34
CA VAL A 103 17.55 -15.65 -3.25
C VAL A 103 18.28 -14.58 -2.44
N GLY A 104 19.62 -14.62 -2.44
CA GLY A 104 20.47 -13.65 -1.75
C GLY A 104 21.87 -14.18 -1.44
N SER A 105 22.81 -13.29 -1.10
CA SER A 105 24.15 -13.62 -0.60
C SER A 105 24.27 -13.28 0.88
N ASP A 106 24.93 -14.17 1.65
CA ASP A 106 25.41 -14.14 3.05
C ASP A 106 24.61 -13.44 4.17
N SER A 107 23.93 -12.31 3.94
CA SER A 107 23.27 -11.51 4.98
C SER A 107 21.88 -10.94 4.63
N MET A 108 21.41 -11.04 3.38
CA MET A 108 20.06 -10.63 2.96
C MET A 108 19.39 -11.73 2.12
N THR A 109 18.87 -12.76 2.80
CA THR A 109 18.12 -13.84 2.16
C THR A 109 16.65 -13.44 1.97
N ALA A 110 16.22 -13.25 0.72
CA ALA A 110 14.83 -13.03 0.38
C ALA A 110 14.18 -14.35 -0.05
N ILE A 111 12.94 -14.58 0.38
CA ILE A 111 12.13 -15.71 -0.10
C ILE A 111 11.41 -15.27 -1.38
N ARG A 112 11.35 -16.17 -2.36
CA ARG A 112 10.60 -16.01 -3.61
C ARG A 112 9.76 -17.24 -3.87
N TYR A 113 8.58 -17.04 -4.46
CA TYR A 113 7.67 -18.10 -4.87
C TYR A 113 7.50 -18.09 -6.40
N PRO A 114 8.45 -18.67 -7.17
CA PRO A 114 8.39 -18.64 -8.63
C PRO A 114 7.16 -19.38 -9.19
N GLY A 115 6.80 -20.53 -8.63
CA GLY A 115 5.60 -21.27 -9.06
C GLY A 115 4.30 -20.48 -8.86
N LEU A 116 4.22 -19.66 -7.80
CA LEU A 116 3.10 -18.75 -7.58
C LEU A 116 3.09 -17.65 -8.64
N ALA A 117 4.23 -17.01 -8.90
CA ALA A 117 4.37 -15.95 -9.88
C ALA A 117 3.96 -16.39 -11.31
N GLU A 118 4.41 -17.58 -11.73
CA GLU A 118 4.06 -18.15 -13.04
C GLU A 118 2.56 -18.45 -13.15
N THR A 119 1.98 -19.01 -12.09
CA THR A 119 0.55 -19.33 -12.07
C THR A 119 -0.32 -18.07 -12.06
N ILE A 120 0.04 -17.04 -11.29
CA ILE A 120 -0.68 -15.76 -11.31
C ILE A 120 -0.62 -15.14 -12.71
N GLN A 121 0.54 -15.22 -13.39
CA GLN A 121 0.68 -14.69 -14.74
C GLN A 121 -0.19 -15.45 -15.75
N SER A 122 -0.26 -16.78 -15.65
CA SER A 122 -1.11 -17.58 -16.54
C SER A 122 -2.61 -17.35 -16.27
N GLU A 123 -3.00 -17.24 -15.00
CA GLU A 123 -4.35 -16.91 -14.58
C GLU A 123 -4.79 -15.53 -15.06
N TRP A 124 -3.93 -14.51 -14.93
CA TRP A 124 -4.21 -13.17 -15.45
C TRP A 124 -4.38 -13.15 -16.97
N LYS A 125 -3.51 -13.87 -17.70
CA LYS A 125 -3.65 -13.98 -19.16
C LYS A 125 -4.97 -14.64 -19.57
N ARG A 126 -5.47 -15.60 -18.78
CA ARG A 126 -6.71 -16.35 -19.03
C ARG A 126 -7.97 -15.54 -18.68
N ALA A 127 -8.01 -14.96 -17.49
CA ALA A 127 -9.23 -14.42 -16.88
C ALA A 127 -9.20 -12.91 -16.65
N GLY A 128 -8.04 -12.24 -16.80
CA GLY A 128 -7.91 -10.79 -16.61
C GLY A 128 -8.81 -9.99 -17.56
N ALA A 129 -9.56 -9.05 -17.01
CA ALA A 129 -10.49 -8.22 -17.77
C ALA A 129 -9.76 -7.07 -18.46
N HIS A 130 -8.76 -6.50 -17.80
CA HIS A 130 -8.09 -5.27 -18.24
C HIS A 130 -6.77 -5.55 -19.00
N ARG A 131 -6.87 -6.19 -20.17
CA ARG A 131 -5.71 -6.55 -21.01
C ARG A 131 -5.40 -5.56 -22.14
N ASP A 132 -6.34 -4.67 -22.47
CA ASP A 132 -6.13 -3.69 -23.53
C ASP A 132 -5.08 -2.65 -23.11
N VAL A 133 -4.18 -2.29 -24.04
CA VAL A 133 -3.08 -1.34 -23.80
C VAL A 133 -3.60 0.07 -23.55
N SER A 134 -4.78 0.41 -24.10
CA SER A 134 -5.46 1.68 -23.88
C SER A 134 -6.22 1.73 -22.55
N ASP A 135 -6.47 0.58 -21.94
CA ASP A 135 -7.21 0.48 -20.68
C ASP A 135 -6.32 0.84 -19.49
N ARG A 136 -6.64 1.98 -18.88
CA ARG A 136 -5.94 2.52 -17.71
C ARG A 136 -6.31 1.83 -16.41
N LYS A 137 -7.41 1.08 -16.34
CA LYS A 137 -7.82 0.34 -15.14
C LYS A 137 -7.02 -0.93 -15.01
N VAL A 138 -6.56 -1.26 -13.81
CA VAL A 138 -5.87 -2.53 -13.48
C VAL A 138 -6.87 -3.48 -12.83
N ASP A 139 -6.64 -4.79 -12.98
CA ASP A 139 -7.45 -5.80 -12.28
C ASP A 139 -7.18 -5.72 -10.77
N GLN A 140 -8.12 -6.16 -9.92
CA GLN A 140 -7.92 -6.21 -8.47
C GLN A 140 -7.43 -7.59 -8.02
N ALA A 141 -6.46 -7.58 -7.11
CA ALA A 141 -6.05 -8.76 -6.35
C ALA A 141 -6.20 -8.49 -4.85
N VAL A 142 -6.68 -9.48 -4.08
CA VAL A 142 -6.78 -9.42 -2.62
C VAL A 142 -5.93 -10.54 -2.04
N LEU A 143 -4.89 -10.18 -1.29
CA LEU A 143 -4.07 -11.14 -0.55
C LEU A 143 -4.69 -11.39 0.82
N HIS A 144 -5.04 -12.64 1.09
CA HIS A 144 -5.55 -13.14 2.37
C HIS A 144 -4.40 -13.84 3.10
N THR A 145 -4.11 -13.38 4.30
CA THR A 145 -3.09 -14.00 5.17
C THR A 145 -3.68 -14.31 6.53
N GLU A 146 -3.08 -15.27 7.22
CA GLU A 146 -3.41 -15.58 8.60
C GLU A 146 -2.59 -14.67 9.54
N ASN A 147 -3.11 -14.39 10.73
CA ASN A 147 -2.44 -13.51 11.72
C ASN A 147 -1.02 -13.99 12.12
N GLY A 148 -0.69 -15.26 11.93
CA GLY A 148 0.62 -15.84 12.24
C GLY A 148 1.62 -15.84 11.07
N THR A 149 1.22 -15.41 9.87
CA THR A 149 2.09 -15.49 8.70
C THR A 149 3.32 -14.58 8.87
N PRO A 150 4.55 -15.11 8.73
CA PRO A 150 5.76 -14.29 8.79
C PRO A 150 5.77 -13.21 7.71
N PHE A 151 6.15 -11.98 8.07
CA PHE A 151 6.15 -10.84 7.14
C PHE A 151 6.94 -11.10 5.84
N ARG A 152 8.06 -11.83 5.92
CA ARG A 152 8.86 -12.22 4.75
C ARG A 152 8.07 -13.01 3.70
N GLU A 153 7.10 -13.82 4.13
CA GLU A 153 6.26 -14.63 3.24
C GLU A 153 5.17 -13.77 2.60
N VAL A 154 4.60 -12.83 3.37
CA VAL A 154 3.66 -11.83 2.84
C VAL A 154 4.32 -11.02 1.74
N VAL A 155 5.54 -10.52 1.97
CA VAL A 155 6.31 -9.77 0.96
C VAL A 155 6.60 -10.64 -0.27
N ALA A 156 7.01 -11.90 -0.07
CA ALA A 156 7.26 -12.82 -1.17
C ALA A 156 5.99 -13.11 -2.01
N ALA A 157 4.82 -13.19 -1.37
CA ALA A 157 3.54 -13.35 -2.06
C ALA A 157 3.12 -12.08 -2.81
N LEU A 158 3.31 -10.89 -2.22
CA LEU A 158 3.08 -9.60 -2.89
C LEU A 158 3.98 -9.43 -4.11
N ASP A 159 5.25 -9.81 -3.98
CA ASP A 159 6.19 -9.79 -5.10
C ASP A 159 5.74 -10.71 -6.24
N ALA A 160 5.24 -11.91 -5.90
CA ALA A 160 4.68 -12.85 -6.87
C ALA A 160 3.38 -12.33 -7.54
N ILE A 161 2.53 -11.57 -6.84
CA ILE A 161 1.38 -10.92 -7.47
C ILE A 161 1.86 -9.82 -8.42
N SER A 162 2.86 -9.05 -8.00
CA SER A 162 3.42 -7.93 -8.78
C SER A 162 4.22 -8.37 -10.01
N SER A 163 4.63 -9.63 -10.09
CA SER A 163 5.35 -10.18 -11.25
C SER A 163 4.46 -10.27 -12.49
N ALA A 164 3.13 -10.35 -12.31
CA ALA A 164 2.20 -10.19 -13.40
C ALA A 164 2.21 -8.73 -13.88
N ARG A 165 2.76 -8.53 -15.07
CA ARG A 165 2.91 -7.21 -15.71
C ARG A 165 2.16 -7.16 -17.03
N ARG A 166 1.72 -5.95 -17.39
CA ARG A 166 1.06 -5.66 -18.67
C ARG A 166 1.61 -4.38 -19.30
N GLU A 167 1.48 -4.26 -20.61
CA GLU A 167 1.76 -3.01 -21.31
C GLU A 167 0.57 -2.06 -21.17
N MET A 168 0.84 -0.81 -20.80
CA MET A 168 -0.16 0.25 -20.75
C MET A 168 0.37 1.50 -21.46
N SER A 169 -0.49 2.18 -22.22
CA SER A 169 -0.20 3.50 -22.77
C SER A 169 -0.45 4.58 -21.74
N LEU A 170 0.60 5.31 -21.38
CA LEU A 170 0.51 6.46 -20.49
C LEU A 170 -0.11 7.66 -21.20
N PRO A 171 -0.59 8.69 -20.45
CA PRO A 171 -1.15 9.91 -21.04
C PRO A 171 -0.21 10.64 -22.01
N ASN A 172 1.10 10.41 -21.92
CA ASN A 172 2.13 10.95 -22.80
C ASN A 172 2.33 10.14 -24.10
N GLY A 173 1.55 9.09 -24.33
CA GLY A 173 1.63 8.21 -25.51
C GLY A 173 2.70 7.12 -25.41
N ASN A 174 3.56 7.11 -24.38
CA ASN A 174 4.56 6.07 -24.20
C ASN A 174 3.93 4.79 -23.65
N ARG A 175 4.44 3.64 -24.09
CA ARG A 175 4.09 2.33 -23.53
C ARG A 175 5.03 1.98 -22.39
N GLN A 176 4.48 1.55 -21.27
CA GLN A 176 5.25 1.09 -20.12
C GLN A 176 4.72 -0.23 -19.61
N LEU A 177 5.64 -1.05 -19.10
CA LEU A 177 5.31 -2.28 -18.40
C LEU A 177 4.90 -1.94 -16.95
N VAL A 178 3.63 -2.12 -16.62
CA VAL A 178 3.05 -1.81 -15.30
C VAL A 178 2.52 -3.09 -14.64
N ALA A 179 2.26 -3.05 -13.33
CA ALA A 179 1.59 -4.17 -12.65
C ALA A 179 0.20 -4.42 -13.27
N ALA A 180 -0.12 -5.68 -13.48
CA ALA A 180 -1.44 -6.09 -13.96
C ALA A 180 -2.52 -5.90 -12.90
N PHE A 181 -2.13 -6.02 -11.62
CA PHE A 181 -3.02 -5.97 -10.48
C PHE A 181 -2.78 -4.73 -9.60
N SER A 182 -3.87 -4.19 -9.05
CA SER A 182 -3.86 -3.42 -7.81
C SER A 182 -4.10 -4.39 -6.65
N THR A 183 -3.11 -4.51 -5.77
CA THR A 183 -3.17 -5.46 -4.66
C THR A 183 -3.68 -4.80 -3.39
N THR A 184 -4.69 -5.39 -2.78
CA THR A 184 -5.19 -5.05 -1.45
C THR A 184 -4.89 -6.17 -0.47
N PHE A 185 -4.74 -5.83 0.80
CA PHE A 185 -4.41 -6.76 1.86
C PHE A 185 -5.61 -6.97 2.78
N ALA A 186 -5.91 -8.24 3.08
CA ALA A 186 -6.94 -8.63 4.03
C ALA A 186 -6.36 -9.63 5.03
N SER A 187 -6.28 -9.24 6.30
CA SER A 187 -5.97 -10.15 7.40
C SER A 187 -7.27 -10.75 7.94
N ARG A 188 -7.23 -12.04 8.28
CA ARG A 188 -8.25 -12.69 9.12
C ARG A 188 -7.68 -13.04 10.46
#